data_AF-H8GXY4-F1
#
_entry.id   AF-H8GXY4-F1
#
_cell.length_a   1.000
_cell.length_b   1.000
_cell.length_c   1.000
_cell.angle_alpha   90.00
_cell.angle_beta   90.00
_cell.angle_gamma   90.00
#
_symmetry.space_group_name_H-M   'P 1'
#
loop_
_entity.id
_entity.type
_entity.pdbx_description
1 polymer ?
#
loop_
_entity_poly.entity_id
_entity_poly.type
_entity_poly.pdbx_seq_one_letter_code
_entity_poly.pdbx_strand_id
1 'polypeptide(L)'
;MPTGLALPAGVTGRVNFYAAEYDPRTHQTLRALALGRPDDVQPLASSFKPLVVQAALQEVDAGRLRLNTLLTTTAANRSIEGYPAGSNSVQVLAKRAIYLSDNTASDLLHLAAGPERLAREVRRQSPCTSLLLTTKAWWAAQAGLLPAVLTPDPVAGLRAYGAQPFDQRLLTARALIAAAQKVTGPEVERQLDLYFHGPTYAADLELAVQNTSTARAYTDLMARTLPGAALKPATRTVFRDILATGCCRPKTPKLDATYWAAKAGSGWGILTLTGYVETGDGRRFAYTYLNDGSVTTDAEEMEKQIRPVVLWIEQNLLTLRAQRGRPLP
;
A
#
# COMPACT_ATOMS: atom_id res chain seq x y z
N MET A 1 -4.61 17.68 15.33
CA MET A 1 -3.96 17.75 16.67
C MET A 1 -2.94 16.63 16.81
N PRO A 2 -1.89 16.76 17.63
CA PRO A 2 -1.00 15.64 17.90
C PRO A 2 -1.73 14.54 18.69
N THR A 3 -1.37 13.27 18.47
CA THR A 3 -1.77 12.17 19.37
C THR A 3 -1.01 12.28 20.70
N GLY A 4 -1.72 12.00 21.80
CA GLY A 4 -1.13 11.93 23.15
C GLY A 4 -0.69 10.53 23.56
N LEU A 5 -0.84 9.53 22.68
CA LEU A 5 -0.53 8.13 23.00
C LEU A 5 0.92 7.80 22.63
N ALA A 6 1.67 7.25 23.58
CA ALA A 6 2.99 6.69 23.30
C ALA A 6 2.91 5.55 22.28
N LEU A 7 3.90 5.46 21.39
CA LEU A 7 4.02 4.34 20.46
C LEU A 7 4.22 3.01 21.22
N PRO A 8 3.76 1.87 20.68
CA PRO A 8 4.05 0.56 21.25
C PRO A 8 5.56 0.31 21.42
N ALA A 9 5.93 -0.46 22.45
CA ALA A 9 7.31 -0.87 22.65
C ALA A 9 7.85 -1.63 21.42
N GLY A 10 9.12 -1.39 21.08
CA GLY A 10 9.79 -1.99 19.93
C GLY A 10 9.61 -1.24 18.60
N VAL A 11 8.70 -0.27 18.53
CA VAL A 11 8.61 0.64 17.38
C VAL A 11 9.82 1.58 17.40
N THR A 12 10.60 1.58 16.33
CA THR A 12 11.78 2.43 16.15
C THR A 12 11.78 3.07 14.76
N GLY A 13 12.79 3.91 14.47
CA GLY A 13 12.85 4.63 13.20
C GLY A 13 11.91 5.83 13.16
N ARG A 14 11.65 6.31 11.95
CA ARG A 14 10.76 7.45 11.72
C ARG A 14 9.32 6.96 11.61
N VAL A 15 8.41 7.60 12.33
CA VAL A 15 6.97 7.29 12.30
C VAL A 15 6.19 8.54 11.97
N ASN A 16 5.37 8.45 10.93
CA ASN A 16 4.32 9.43 10.68
C ASN A 16 2.96 8.72 10.70
N PHE A 17 2.00 9.34 11.37
CA PHE A 17 0.64 8.83 11.47
C PHE A 17 -0.34 9.95 11.21
N TYR A 18 -1.43 9.62 10.52
CA TYR A 18 -2.58 10.50 10.38
C TYR A 18 -3.83 9.65 10.50
N ALA A 19 -4.80 10.12 11.26
CA ALA A 19 -6.15 9.59 11.24
C ALA A 19 -7.14 10.73 11.31
N ALA A 20 -8.27 10.57 10.63
CA ALA A 20 -9.28 11.59 10.54
C ALA A 20 -10.68 10.98 10.53
N GLU A 21 -11.61 11.76 11.07
CA GLU A 21 -13.03 11.59 10.81
C GLU A 21 -13.42 12.39 9.56
N TYR A 22 -14.25 11.80 8.72
CA TYR A 22 -14.68 12.38 7.46
C TYR A 22 -16.19 12.59 7.43
N ASP A 23 -16.61 13.70 6.84
CA ASP A 23 -18.01 13.89 6.47
C ASP A 23 -18.41 12.83 5.43
N PRO A 24 -19.50 12.07 5.65
CA PRO A 24 -19.88 10.97 4.77
C PRO A 24 -20.37 11.40 3.39
N ARG A 25 -20.69 12.68 3.18
CA ARG A 25 -21.19 13.23 1.92
C ARG A 25 -20.09 13.99 1.18
N THR A 26 -19.37 14.88 1.87
CA THR A 26 -18.37 15.75 1.24
C THR A 26 -16.96 15.16 1.25
N HIS A 27 -16.71 14.13 2.08
CA HIS A 27 -15.39 13.58 2.36
C HIS A 27 -14.39 14.62 2.87
N GLN A 28 -14.87 15.74 3.42
CA GLN A 28 -14.01 16.69 4.11
C GLN A 28 -13.62 16.14 5.47
N THR A 29 -12.38 16.42 5.88
CA THR A 29 -11.91 16.11 7.24
C THR A 29 -12.70 16.96 8.23
N LEU A 30 -13.44 16.32 9.13
CA LEU A 30 -14.14 16.99 10.23
C LEU A 30 -13.19 17.26 11.39
N ARG A 31 -12.31 16.28 11.66
CA ARG A 31 -11.26 16.37 12.68
C ARG A 31 -10.19 15.33 12.41
N ALA A 32 -8.97 15.62 12.87
CA ALA A 32 -7.83 14.75 12.65
C ALA A 32 -6.84 14.76 13.79
N LEU A 33 -6.16 13.63 13.96
CA LEU A 33 -4.98 13.47 14.79
C LEU A 33 -3.78 13.03 13.94
N ALA A 34 -2.59 13.34 14.43
CA ALA A 34 -1.35 13.01 13.76
C ALA A 34 -0.21 12.70 14.74
N LEU A 35 0.79 11.97 14.28
CA LEU A 35 2.09 11.81 14.92
C LEU A 35 3.17 12.14 13.89
N GLY A 36 4.27 12.74 14.36
CA GLY A 36 5.40 13.09 13.50
C GLY A 36 5.07 14.21 12.51
N ARG A 37 5.58 14.08 11.30
CA ARG A 37 5.39 14.98 10.16
C ARG A 37 4.51 14.29 9.11
N PRO A 38 3.17 14.37 9.22
CA PRO A 38 2.25 13.58 8.40
C PRO A 38 2.29 13.92 6.89
N ASP A 39 2.99 14.99 6.53
CA ASP A 39 3.18 15.48 5.16
C ASP A 39 4.57 15.13 4.59
N ASP A 40 5.43 14.43 5.35
CA ASP A 40 6.67 13.89 4.83
C ASP A 40 6.40 12.60 4.03
N VAL A 41 7.16 12.40 2.96
CA VAL A 41 7.05 11.22 2.09
C VAL A 41 7.69 10.00 2.75
N GLN A 42 7.00 8.85 2.65
CA GLN A 42 7.42 7.54 3.13
C GLN A 42 7.01 6.43 2.15
N PRO A 43 7.71 5.27 2.19
CA PRO A 43 7.31 4.09 1.43
C PRO A 43 5.95 3.58 1.89
N LEU A 44 5.17 3.04 0.97
CA LEU A 44 3.88 2.40 1.24
C LEU A 44 4.00 0.89 1.47
N ALA A 45 5.14 0.26 1.14
CA ALA A 45 5.28 -1.19 1.11
C ALA A 45 4.05 -1.85 0.45
N SER A 46 3.45 -2.90 1.04
CA SER A 46 2.22 -3.53 0.51
C SER A 46 0.90 -2.81 0.80
N SER A 47 0.90 -1.64 1.46
CA SER A 47 -0.35 -0.92 1.78
C SER A 47 -1.05 -0.31 0.55
N PHE A 48 -0.40 -0.26 -0.62
CA PHE A 48 -0.99 0.20 -1.90
C PHE A 48 -1.97 -0.78 -2.55
N LYS A 49 -1.93 -2.07 -2.17
CA LYS A 49 -2.68 -3.15 -2.85
C LYS A 49 -4.20 -2.92 -2.95
N PRO A 50 -4.89 -2.22 -2.01
CA PRO A 50 -6.28 -1.84 -2.20
C PRO A 50 -6.53 -1.01 -3.46
N LEU A 51 -5.60 -0.13 -3.86
CA LEU A 51 -5.70 0.65 -5.10
C LEU A 51 -5.64 -0.25 -6.34
N VAL A 52 -4.73 -1.24 -6.33
CA VAL A 52 -4.62 -2.23 -7.42
C VAL A 52 -5.88 -3.08 -7.53
N VAL A 53 -6.41 -3.56 -6.40
CA VAL A 53 -7.63 -4.37 -6.40
C VAL A 53 -8.82 -3.54 -6.87
N GLN A 54 -8.97 -2.29 -6.41
CA GLN A 54 -10.02 -1.40 -6.90
C GLN A 54 -9.91 -1.20 -8.41
N ALA A 55 -8.70 -0.94 -8.93
CA ALA A 55 -8.47 -0.76 -10.36
C ALA A 55 -8.88 -2.00 -11.17
N ALA A 56 -8.51 -3.21 -10.73
CA ALA A 56 -8.93 -4.44 -11.39
C ALA A 56 -10.45 -4.64 -11.36
N LEU A 57 -11.12 -4.23 -10.28
CA LEU A 57 -12.59 -4.29 -10.19
C LEU A 57 -13.28 -3.20 -11.05
N GLN A 58 -12.64 -2.05 -11.26
CA GLN A 58 -13.12 -1.07 -12.24
C GLN A 58 -13.05 -1.60 -13.68
N GLU A 59 -12.05 -2.43 -13.99
CA GLU A 59 -12.01 -3.14 -15.28
C GLU A 59 -13.13 -4.17 -15.42
N VAL A 60 -13.54 -4.79 -14.31
CA VAL A 60 -14.74 -5.65 -14.28
C VAL A 60 -16.00 -4.82 -14.53
N ASP A 61 -16.13 -3.68 -13.87
CA ASP A 61 -17.27 -2.78 -14.07
C ASP A 61 -17.34 -2.24 -15.50
N ALA A 62 -16.19 -2.02 -16.14
CA ALA A 62 -16.08 -1.60 -17.53
C ALA A 62 -16.25 -2.75 -18.54
N GLY A 63 -16.46 -4.00 -18.08
CA GLY A 63 -16.64 -5.17 -18.94
C GLY A 63 -15.37 -5.67 -19.63
N ARG A 64 -14.19 -5.12 -19.31
CA ARG A 64 -12.89 -5.55 -19.85
C ARG A 64 -12.33 -6.77 -19.13
N LEU A 65 -12.72 -6.95 -17.86
CA LEU A 65 -12.53 -8.18 -17.09
C LEU A 65 -13.86 -8.71 -16.58
N ARG A 66 -13.84 -9.92 -16.03
CA ARG A 66 -14.90 -10.49 -15.19
C ARG A 66 -14.27 -10.97 -13.89
N LEU A 67 -15.07 -11.10 -12.83
CA LEU A 67 -14.59 -11.69 -11.57
C LEU A 67 -13.98 -13.09 -11.76
N ASN A 68 -14.50 -13.85 -12.73
CA ASN A 68 -14.03 -15.17 -13.11
C ASN A 68 -13.01 -15.18 -14.27
N THR A 69 -12.55 -14.02 -14.77
CA THR A 69 -11.45 -13.98 -15.73
C THR A 69 -10.22 -14.63 -15.10
N LEU A 70 -9.69 -15.65 -15.76
CA LEU A 70 -8.51 -16.36 -15.31
C LEU A 70 -7.25 -15.63 -15.77
N LEU A 71 -6.37 -15.29 -14.84
CA LEU A 71 -5.02 -14.79 -15.11
C LEU A 71 -4.01 -15.87 -14.75
N THR A 72 -3.08 -16.15 -15.65
CA THR A 72 -2.10 -17.23 -15.50
C THR A 72 -0.80 -16.71 -14.93
N THR A 73 -0.32 -17.36 -13.87
CA THR A 73 1.02 -17.16 -13.35
C THR A 73 2.06 -17.83 -14.24
N THR A 74 3.04 -17.05 -14.67
CA THR A 74 4.18 -17.45 -15.50
C THR A 74 5.48 -17.03 -14.83
N ALA A 75 6.62 -17.53 -15.28
CA ALA A 75 7.92 -17.07 -14.78
C ALA A 75 8.11 -15.54 -14.94
N ALA A 76 7.53 -14.95 -15.99
CA ALA A 76 7.62 -13.53 -16.31
C ALA A 76 6.83 -12.65 -15.32
N ASN A 77 5.60 -13.04 -14.95
CA ASN A 77 4.72 -12.21 -14.11
C ASN A 77 4.65 -12.62 -12.63
N ARG A 78 5.26 -13.75 -12.27
CA ARG A 78 5.46 -14.18 -10.88
C ARG A 78 6.49 -13.28 -10.18
N SER A 79 6.14 -12.78 -9.00
CA SER A 79 7.02 -12.03 -8.10
C SER A 79 7.86 -12.99 -7.21
N ILE A 80 8.36 -12.52 -6.08
CA ILE A 80 9.07 -13.34 -5.07
C ILE A 80 8.07 -14.12 -4.18
N GLU A 81 8.57 -14.93 -3.24
CA GLU A 81 7.80 -15.67 -2.23
C GLU A 81 6.89 -16.82 -2.75
N GLY A 82 6.07 -17.41 -1.87
CA GLY A 82 4.99 -18.32 -2.22
C GLY A 82 3.88 -17.63 -3.02
N TYR A 83 3.46 -18.24 -4.14
CA TYR A 83 2.58 -17.60 -5.14
C TYR A 83 1.45 -18.53 -5.60
N PRO A 84 0.36 -18.00 -6.22
CA PRO A 84 -0.71 -18.82 -6.76
C PRO A 84 -0.28 -19.39 -8.12
N ALA A 85 0.09 -20.66 -8.18
CA ALA A 85 0.43 -21.31 -9.44
C ALA A 85 -0.78 -21.46 -10.38
N GLY A 86 -0.51 -21.65 -11.67
CA GLY A 86 -1.54 -21.87 -12.69
C GLY A 86 -2.43 -20.65 -12.94
N SER A 87 -3.68 -20.92 -13.31
CA SER A 87 -4.67 -19.92 -13.68
C SER A 87 -5.65 -19.65 -12.54
N ASN A 88 -5.73 -18.39 -12.09
CA ASN A 88 -6.54 -17.98 -10.96
C ASN A 88 -7.48 -16.86 -11.37
N SER A 89 -8.70 -16.84 -10.82
CA SER A 89 -9.67 -15.80 -11.15
C SER A 89 -9.27 -14.44 -10.57
N VAL A 90 -9.72 -13.34 -11.19
CA VAL A 90 -9.56 -11.98 -10.66
C VAL A 90 -10.01 -11.89 -9.20
N GLN A 91 -11.14 -12.53 -8.85
CA GLN A 91 -11.63 -12.54 -7.46
C GLN A 91 -10.69 -13.28 -6.50
N VAL A 92 -10.15 -14.43 -6.90
CA VAL A 92 -9.18 -15.19 -6.09
C VAL A 92 -7.90 -14.39 -5.89
N LEU A 93 -7.37 -13.79 -6.96
CA LEU A 93 -6.17 -12.96 -6.90
C LEU A 93 -6.39 -11.72 -6.02
N ALA A 94 -7.55 -11.06 -6.14
CA ALA A 94 -7.90 -9.91 -5.31
C ALA A 94 -7.93 -10.28 -3.82
N LYS A 95 -8.53 -11.42 -3.48
CA LYS A 95 -8.55 -11.92 -2.11
C LYS A 95 -7.13 -12.20 -1.60
N ARG A 96 -6.29 -12.87 -2.38
CA ARG A 96 -4.90 -13.18 -2.00
C ARG A 96 -4.05 -11.93 -1.80
N ALA A 97 -4.16 -10.95 -2.71
CA ALA A 97 -3.41 -9.70 -2.64
C ALA A 97 -3.70 -8.91 -1.35
N ILE A 98 -4.93 -9.00 -0.82
CA ILE A 98 -5.30 -8.34 0.44
C ILE A 98 -5.01 -9.21 1.66
N TYR A 99 -5.50 -10.45 1.66
CA TYR A 99 -5.45 -11.35 2.82
C TYR A 99 -4.03 -11.83 3.13
N LEU A 100 -3.32 -12.33 2.10
CA LEU A 100 -1.97 -12.87 2.23
C LEU A 100 -0.90 -11.84 1.90
N SER A 101 -1.29 -10.63 1.48
CA SER A 101 -0.34 -9.68 0.89
C SER A 101 0.43 -10.27 -0.30
N ASP A 102 -0.17 -11.20 -1.06
CA ASP A 102 0.52 -11.93 -2.13
C ASP A 102 0.99 -10.99 -3.26
N ASN A 103 2.30 -10.94 -3.49
CA ASN A 103 2.91 -10.04 -4.45
C ASN A 103 2.66 -10.46 -5.89
N THR A 104 2.62 -11.77 -6.17
CA THR A 104 2.29 -12.27 -7.51
C THR A 104 0.84 -11.97 -7.87
N ALA A 105 -0.09 -12.15 -6.93
CA ALA A 105 -1.49 -11.83 -7.14
C ALA A 105 -1.70 -10.32 -7.38
N SER A 106 -1.02 -9.47 -6.59
CA SER A 106 -1.01 -8.03 -6.81
C SER A 106 -0.47 -7.67 -8.19
N ASP A 107 0.67 -8.23 -8.60
CA ASP A 107 1.31 -7.90 -9.88
C ASP A 107 0.46 -8.34 -11.08
N LEU A 108 -0.16 -9.52 -11.03
CA LEU A 108 -1.10 -9.98 -12.05
C LEU A 108 -2.28 -9.01 -12.23
N LEU A 109 -2.89 -8.57 -11.12
CA LEU A 109 -3.99 -7.61 -11.15
C LEU A 109 -3.52 -6.24 -11.64
N HIS A 110 -2.35 -5.79 -11.21
CA HIS A 110 -1.79 -4.50 -11.59
C HIS A 110 -1.48 -4.46 -13.10
N LEU A 111 -0.89 -5.52 -13.64
CA LEU A 111 -0.63 -5.67 -15.07
C LEU A 111 -1.94 -5.72 -15.87
N ALA A 112 -2.94 -6.50 -15.43
CA ALA A 112 -4.25 -6.58 -16.09
C ALA A 112 -5.01 -5.23 -16.07
N ALA A 113 -4.90 -4.48 -14.97
CA ALA A 113 -5.51 -3.17 -14.81
C ALA A 113 -4.71 -2.03 -15.45
N GLY A 114 -3.53 -2.29 -16.02
CA GLY A 114 -2.69 -1.28 -16.67
C GLY A 114 -2.01 -0.33 -15.67
N PRO A 115 -0.73 -0.58 -15.32
CA PRO A 115 0.00 0.20 -14.32
C PRO A 115 0.06 1.70 -14.61
N GLU A 116 0.24 2.09 -15.88
CA GLU A 116 0.30 3.51 -16.27
C GLU A 116 -1.02 4.24 -15.99
N ARG A 117 -2.15 3.60 -16.30
CA ARG A 117 -3.48 4.17 -16.05
C ARG A 117 -3.71 4.35 -14.56
N LEU A 118 -3.36 3.35 -13.76
CA LEU A 118 -3.49 3.42 -12.31
C LEU A 118 -2.60 4.51 -11.71
N ALA A 119 -1.35 4.63 -12.16
CA ALA A 119 -0.41 5.66 -11.71
C ALA A 119 -0.98 7.08 -11.93
N ARG A 120 -1.49 7.35 -13.15
CA ARG A 120 -2.08 8.66 -13.49
C ARG A 120 -3.35 8.93 -12.68
N GLU A 121 -4.18 7.91 -12.47
CA GLU A 121 -5.39 8.00 -11.65
C GLU A 121 -5.07 8.38 -10.21
N VAL A 122 -4.14 7.65 -9.58
CA VAL A 122 -3.70 7.91 -8.21
C VAL A 122 -3.09 9.30 -8.08
N ARG A 123 -2.20 9.69 -9.00
CA ARG A 123 -1.58 11.02 -8.99
C ARG A 123 -2.62 12.14 -9.11
N ARG A 124 -3.68 11.95 -9.91
CA ARG A 124 -4.77 12.93 -10.05
C ARG A 124 -5.59 13.06 -8.77
N GLN A 125 -5.85 11.96 -8.08
CA GLN A 125 -6.63 11.97 -6.83
C GLN A 125 -5.82 12.34 -5.58
N SER A 126 -4.51 12.13 -5.61
CA SER A 126 -3.58 12.43 -4.52
C SER A 126 -2.21 12.75 -5.13
N PRO A 127 -1.91 14.05 -5.38
CA PRO A 127 -0.63 14.45 -5.95
C PRO A 127 0.56 13.92 -5.14
N CYS A 128 0.49 13.83 -3.82
CA CYS A 128 1.60 13.34 -3.01
C CYS A 128 1.77 11.80 -3.02
N THR A 129 0.85 11.05 -3.65
CA THR A 129 0.94 9.58 -3.76
C THR A 129 1.55 9.18 -5.11
N SER A 130 2.54 8.28 -5.05
CA SER A 130 3.18 7.68 -6.22
C SER A 130 2.97 6.17 -6.21
N LEU A 131 2.26 5.64 -7.21
CA LEU A 131 2.09 4.20 -7.46
C LEU A 131 2.53 3.92 -8.89
N LEU A 132 3.80 3.57 -9.09
CA LEU A 132 4.43 3.52 -10.41
C LEU A 132 4.83 2.11 -10.83
N LEU A 133 5.29 1.29 -9.89
CA LEU A 133 5.90 0.00 -10.16
C LEU A 133 5.00 -1.14 -9.63
N THR A 134 5.02 -2.26 -10.36
CA THR A 134 4.63 -3.54 -9.77
C THR A 134 5.67 -3.95 -8.73
N THR A 135 5.31 -4.87 -7.84
CA THR A 135 6.20 -5.27 -6.74
C THR A 135 7.48 -5.90 -7.27
N LYS A 136 7.37 -6.80 -8.24
CA LYS A 136 8.53 -7.42 -8.90
C LYS A 136 9.43 -6.38 -9.58
N ALA A 137 8.85 -5.36 -10.21
CA ALA A 137 9.61 -4.36 -10.95
C ALA A 137 10.41 -3.44 -10.02
N TRP A 138 9.80 -3.02 -8.91
CA TRP A 138 10.51 -2.32 -7.85
C TRP A 138 11.67 -3.19 -7.33
N TRP A 139 11.40 -4.43 -6.93
CA TRP A 139 12.43 -5.28 -6.35
C TRP A 139 13.56 -5.65 -7.30
N ALA A 140 13.25 -5.97 -8.55
CA ALA A 140 14.27 -6.20 -9.57
C ALA A 140 15.14 -4.95 -9.79
N ALA A 141 14.57 -3.74 -9.70
CA ALA A 141 15.32 -2.50 -9.78
C ALA A 141 16.25 -2.31 -8.57
N GLN A 142 15.77 -2.53 -7.34
CA GLN A 142 16.59 -2.49 -6.11
C GLN A 142 17.73 -3.50 -6.12
N ALA A 143 17.44 -4.71 -6.57
CA ALA A 143 18.41 -5.79 -6.69
C ALA A 143 19.45 -5.58 -7.82
N GLY A 144 19.39 -4.45 -8.55
CA GLY A 144 20.33 -4.14 -9.63
C GLY A 144 20.18 -5.02 -10.88
N LEU A 145 19.05 -5.71 -11.03
CA LEU A 145 18.81 -6.66 -12.12
C LEU A 145 18.37 -6.01 -13.44
N LEU A 146 18.16 -4.69 -13.46
CA LEU A 146 17.61 -3.95 -14.61
C LEU A 146 18.58 -2.89 -15.18
N PRO A 147 19.88 -3.20 -15.41
CA PRO A 147 20.87 -2.20 -15.81
C PRO A 147 20.63 -1.62 -17.21
N ALA A 148 19.87 -2.30 -18.06
CA ALA A 148 19.51 -1.81 -19.39
C ALA A 148 18.46 -0.67 -19.38
N VAL A 149 17.73 -0.51 -18.26
CA VAL A 149 16.76 0.59 -18.07
C VAL A 149 17.32 1.65 -17.13
N LEU A 150 18.07 1.23 -16.11
CA LEU A 150 18.80 2.11 -15.21
C LEU A 150 20.24 2.31 -15.74
N THR A 151 21.22 2.09 -14.86
CA THR A 151 22.65 2.12 -15.14
C THR A 151 23.29 0.89 -14.52
N PRO A 152 24.51 0.50 -14.94
CA PRO A 152 25.27 -0.58 -14.29
C PRO A 152 25.56 -0.32 -12.81
N ASP A 153 25.62 0.95 -12.39
CA ASP A 153 25.56 1.34 -10.98
C ASP A 153 24.08 1.45 -10.54
N PRO A 154 23.55 0.48 -9.78
CA PRO A 154 22.14 0.48 -9.39
C PRO A 154 21.80 1.62 -8.44
N VAL A 155 22.71 2.03 -7.56
CA VAL A 155 22.47 3.10 -6.57
C VAL A 155 22.33 4.44 -7.28
N ALA A 156 23.27 4.76 -8.18
CA ALA A 156 23.21 5.98 -8.98
C ALA A 156 21.96 6.00 -9.88
N GLY A 157 21.65 4.88 -10.54
CA GLY A 157 20.49 4.75 -11.42
C GLY A 157 19.16 4.95 -10.69
N LEU A 158 19.01 4.38 -9.50
CA LEU A 158 17.80 4.54 -8.68
C LEU A 158 17.65 5.96 -8.14
N ARG A 159 18.73 6.61 -7.70
CA ARG A 159 18.69 8.03 -7.30
C ARG A 159 18.26 8.93 -8.47
N ALA A 160 18.83 8.70 -9.65
CA ALA A 160 18.45 9.42 -10.86
C ALA A 160 16.97 9.20 -11.22
N TYR A 161 16.47 7.96 -11.12
CA TYR A 161 15.06 7.66 -11.30
C TYR A 161 14.17 8.37 -10.26
N GLY A 162 14.52 8.32 -8.98
CA GLY A 162 13.75 8.96 -7.90
C GLY A 162 13.64 10.48 -8.05
N ALA A 163 14.69 11.13 -8.59
CA ALA A 163 14.76 12.58 -8.80
C ALA A 163 14.00 13.08 -10.04
N GLN A 164 13.56 12.19 -10.93
CA GLN A 164 12.84 12.59 -12.15
C GLN A 164 11.45 13.18 -11.84
N PRO A 165 10.95 14.11 -12.67
CA PRO A 165 9.55 14.52 -12.66
C PRO A 165 8.61 13.33 -12.90
N PHE A 166 7.36 13.43 -12.44
CA PHE A 166 6.38 12.34 -12.50
C PHE A 166 6.24 11.72 -13.89
N ASP A 167 6.04 12.51 -14.95
CA ASP A 167 5.84 11.96 -16.30
C ASP A 167 7.07 11.22 -16.82
N GLN A 168 8.28 11.69 -16.49
CA GLN A 168 9.52 11.00 -16.85
C GLN A 168 9.67 9.70 -16.04
N ARG A 169 9.38 9.73 -14.72
CA ARG A 169 9.36 8.52 -13.89
C ARG A 169 8.38 7.50 -14.42
N LEU A 170 7.23 7.93 -14.92
CA LEU A 170 6.21 7.04 -15.45
C LEU A 170 6.68 6.32 -16.73
N LEU A 171 7.39 7.00 -17.62
CA LEU A 171 8.02 6.40 -18.79
C LEU A 171 9.09 5.37 -18.39
N THR A 172 9.95 5.71 -17.44
CA THR A 172 10.97 4.79 -16.92
C THR A 172 10.34 3.61 -16.18
N ALA A 173 9.29 3.84 -15.38
CA ALA A 173 8.56 2.79 -14.67
C ALA A 173 7.95 1.77 -15.63
N ARG A 174 7.38 2.22 -16.76
CA ARG A 174 6.91 1.33 -17.82
C ARG A 174 8.04 0.45 -18.37
N ALA A 175 9.21 1.02 -18.60
CA ALA A 175 10.38 0.26 -19.05
C ALA A 175 10.88 -0.73 -17.99
N LEU A 176 10.90 -0.33 -16.71
CA LEU A 176 11.27 -1.20 -15.58
C LEU A 176 10.30 -2.39 -15.45
N ILE A 177 8.99 -2.15 -15.54
CA ILE A 177 7.98 -3.22 -15.51
C ILE A 177 8.18 -4.21 -16.66
N ALA A 178 8.44 -3.71 -17.87
CA ALA A 178 8.70 -4.56 -19.03
C ALA A 178 10.02 -5.36 -18.88
N ALA A 179 11.08 -4.73 -18.36
CA ALA A 179 12.36 -5.39 -18.13
C ALA A 179 12.29 -6.44 -17.01
N ALA A 180 11.54 -6.16 -15.94
CA ALA A 180 11.35 -7.08 -14.82
C ALA A 180 10.63 -8.39 -15.21
N GLN A 181 9.86 -8.38 -16.30
CA GLN A 181 9.27 -9.61 -16.84
C GLN A 181 10.29 -10.55 -17.49
N LYS A 182 11.51 -10.09 -17.75
CA LYS A 182 12.60 -10.89 -18.32
C LYS A 182 13.44 -11.61 -17.27
N VAL A 183 13.27 -11.27 -16.00
CA VAL A 183 13.92 -11.95 -14.86
C VAL A 183 12.91 -12.82 -14.13
N THR A 184 13.38 -13.85 -13.43
CA THR A 184 12.50 -14.76 -12.68
C THR A 184 12.31 -14.27 -11.24
N GLY A 185 11.21 -14.66 -10.59
CA GLY A 185 11.01 -14.39 -9.16
C GLY A 185 12.16 -14.88 -8.27
N PRO A 186 12.65 -16.14 -8.43
CA PRO A 186 13.81 -16.64 -7.68
C PRO A 186 15.10 -15.85 -7.93
N GLU A 187 15.29 -15.32 -9.13
CA GLU A 187 16.44 -14.45 -9.42
C GLU A 187 16.37 -13.16 -8.61
N VAL A 188 15.19 -12.51 -8.63
CA VAL A 188 14.95 -11.28 -7.87
C VAL A 188 15.15 -11.51 -6.38
N GLU A 189 14.55 -12.58 -5.83
CA GLU A 189 14.64 -12.92 -4.41
C GLU A 189 16.09 -13.12 -3.95
N ARG A 190 16.88 -13.90 -4.71
CA ARG A 190 18.29 -14.15 -4.37
C ARG A 190 19.14 -12.88 -4.40
N GLN A 191 18.92 -11.99 -5.38
CA GLN A 191 19.69 -10.75 -5.47
C GLN A 191 19.23 -9.69 -4.46
N LEU A 192 17.95 -9.70 -4.08
CA LEU A 192 17.46 -8.85 -2.99
C LEU A 192 18.10 -9.22 -1.65
N ASP A 193 18.24 -10.52 -1.36
CA ASP A 193 18.91 -11.00 -0.16
C ASP A 193 20.33 -10.45 -0.06
N LEU A 194 21.09 -10.55 -1.17
CA LEU A 194 22.42 -9.94 -1.28
C LEU A 194 22.41 -8.42 -1.15
N TYR A 195 21.40 -7.73 -1.70
CA TYR A 195 21.27 -6.28 -1.59
C TYR A 195 21.02 -5.83 -0.14
N PHE A 196 20.03 -6.42 0.55
CA PHE A 196 19.62 -6.01 1.89
C PHE A 196 20.65 -6.37 2.97
N HIS A 197 21.32 -7.53 2.85
CA HIS A 197 22.38 -7.93 3.77
C HIS A 197 23.77 -7.44 3.35
N GLY A 198 23.88 -6.83 2.17
CA GLY A 198 25.14 -6.39 1.59
C GLY A 198 25.50 -4.94 1.92
N PRO A 199 26.76 -4.53 1.62
CA PRO A 199 27.25 -3.17 1.86
C PRO A 199 26.65 -2.13 0.92
N THR A 200 25.88 -2.57 -0.09
CA THR A 200 25.24 -1.70 -1.10
C THR A 200 23.85 -1.26 -0.71
N TYR A 201 23.28 -1.76 0.40
CA TYR A 201 22.00 -1.28 0.91
C TYR A 201 22.06 0.21 1.21
N ALA A 202 21.06 0.95 0.73
CA ALA A 202 20.94 2.38 0.96
C ALA A 202 19.48 2.74 1.24
N ALA A 203 19.19 3.15 2.48
CA ALA A 203 17.82 3.42 2.95
C ALA A 203 17.12 4.55 2.17
N ASP A 204 17.87 5.51 1.61
CA ASP A 204 17.32 6.57 0.77
C ASP A 204 16.69 6.03 -0.53
N LEU A 205 17.15 4.87 -1.01
CA LEU A 205 16.61 4.25 -2.22
C LEU A 205 15.18 3.75 -2.04
N GLU A 206 14.75 3.45 -0.81
CA GLU A 206 13.35 3.06 -0.55
C GLU A 206 12.38 4.15 -1.02
N LEU A 207 12.70 5.43 -0.82
CA LEU A 207 11.88 6.54 -1.29
C LEU A 207 11.98 6.76 -2.81
N ALA A 208 13.11 6.40 -3.41
CA ALA A 208 13.34 6.57 -4.84
C ALA A 208 12.54 5.57 -5.68
N VAL A 209 12.40 4.33 -5.19
CA VAL A 209 11.89 3.20 -5.98
C VAL A 209 10.55 2.65 -5.53
N GLN A 210 10.25 2.64 -4.22
CA GLN A 210 8.97 2.12 -3.75
C GLN A 210 7.81 3.00 -4.22
N ASN A 211 6.60 2.44 -4.12
CA ASN A 211 5.40 3.26 -4.12
C ASN A 211 5.38 4.08 -2.81
N THR A 212 5.09 5.38 -2.90
CA THR A 212 5.21 6.31 -1.78
C THR A 212 3.96 7.15 -1.58
N SER A 213 3.81 7.69 -0.38
CA SER A 213 2.85 8.76 -0.10
C SER A 213 3.27 9.51 1.17
N THR A 214 2.43 10.43 1.62
CA THR A 214 2.46 10.98 2.97
C THR A 214 1.33 10.36 3.79
N ALA A 215 1.47 10.31 5.12
CA ALA A 215 0.43 9.73 5.97
C ALA A 215 -0.92 10.45 5.78
N ARG A 216 -0.91 11.79 5.64
CA ARG A 216 -2.12 12.57 5.38
C ARG A 216 -2.73 12.26 4.01
N ALA A 217 -1.95 12.41 2.94
CA ALA A 217 -2.45 12.27 1.58
C ALA A 217 -2.98 10.86 1.32
N TYR A 218 -2.30 9.84 1.87
CA TYR A 218 -2.74 8.46 1.75
C TYR A 218 -4.02 8.19 2.54
N THR A 219 -4.16 8.74 3.74
CA THR A 219 -5.40 8.60 4.52
C THR A 219 -6.59 9.23 3.79
N ASP A 220 -6.42 10.43 3.24
CA ASP A 220 -7.47 11.11 2.47
C ASP A 220 -7.86 10.33 1.22
N LEU A 221 -6.88 9.74 0.52
CA LEU A 221 -7.14 8.86 -0.62
C LEU A 221 -7.91 7.61 -0.18
N MET A 222 -7.50 6.97 0.91
CA MET A 222 -8.13 5.75 1.42
C MET A 222 -9.55 5.98 1.94
N ALA A 223 -9.85 7.16 2.49
CA ALA A 223 -11.22 7.55 2.85
C ALA A 223 -12.17 7.60 1.64
N ARG A 224 -11.66 7.85 0.42
CA ARG A 224 -12.44 7.83 -0.83
C ARG A 224 -12.43 6.45 -1.50
N THR A 225 -11.33 5.71 -1.37
CA THR A 225 -11.13 4.41 -2.01
C THR A 225 -11.81 3.27 -1.28
N LEU A 226 -11.50 3.07 0.01
CA LEU A 226 -11.89 1.88 0.77
C LEU A 226 -13.40 1.69 1.01
N PRO A 227 -14.26 2.73 0.97
CA PRO A 227 -15.72 2.50 0.92
C PRO A 227 -16.19 1.78 -0.35
N GLY A 228 -15.40 1.80 -1.43
CA GLY A 228 -15.74 1.23 -2.73
C GLY A 228 -16.76 2.06 -3.52
N ALA A 229 -16.93 3.35 -3.21
CA ALA A 229 -17.93 4.22 -3.84
C ALA A 229 -17.76 4.35 -5.37
N ALA A 230 -16.53 4.23 -5.87
CA ALA A 230 -16.23 4.25 -7.30
C ALA A 230 -16.49 2.93 -8.05
N LEU A 231 -17.00 1.90 -7.35
CA LEU A 231 -17.36 0.60 -7.92
C LEU A 231 -18.88 0.44 -8.02
N LYS A 232 -19.35 -0.37 -8.98
CA LYS A 232 -20.75 -0.80 -9.09
C LYS A 232 -21.14 -1.67 -7.88
N PRO A 233 -22.44 -1.82 -7.56
CA PRO A 233 -22.88 -2.53 -6.35
C PRO A 233 -22.27 -3.94 -6.19
N ALA A 234 -22.23 -4.76 -7.25
CA ALA A 234 -21.71 -6.13 -7.17
C ALA A 234 -20.19 -6.19 -6.87
N THR A 235 -19.39 -5.39 -7.59
CA THR A 235 -17.93 -5.32 -7.39
C THR A 235 -17.57 -4.59 -6.09
N ARG A 236 -18.39 -3.62 -5.66
CA ARG A 236 -18.27 -2.98 -4.34
C ARG A 236 -18.43 -3.99 -3.20
N THR A 237 -19.42 -4.87 -3.27
CA THR A 237 -19.60 -5.93 -2.26
C THR A 237 -18.36 -6.81 -2.20
N VAL A 238 -17.88 -7.31 -3.35
CA VAL A 238 -16.65 -8.13 -3.42
C VAL A 238 -15.44 -7.39 -2.84
N PHE A 239 -15.25 -6.11 -3.19
CA PHE A 239 -14.15 -5.29 -2.69
C PHE A 239 -14.21 -5.15 -1.16
N ARG A 240 -15.39 -4.82 -0.64
CA ARG A 240 -15.58 -4.59 0.79
C ARG A 240 -15.40 -5.88 1.59
N ASP A 241 -15.94 -7.00 1.11
CA ASP A 241 -15.78 -8.32 1.75
C ASP A 241 -14.31 -8.72 1.82
N ILE A 242 -13.56 -8.54 0.74
CA ILE A 242 -12.12 -8.83 0.70
C ILE A 242 -11.38 -7.94 1.71
N LEU A 243 -11.60 -6.63 1.70
CA LEU A 243 -10.94 -5.68 2.61
C LEU A 243 -11.27 -5.92 4.09
N ALA A 244 -12.49 -6.41 4.39
CA ALA A 244 -12.90 -6.74 5.75
C ALA A 244 -12.16 -7.96 6.32
N THR A 245 -11.56 -8.79 5.45
CA THR A 245 -10.77 -9.96 5.86
C THR A 245 -9.28 -9.68 6.03
N GLY A 246 -8.80 -8.46 5.75
CA GLY A 246 -7.38 -8.11 5.85
C GLY A 246 -6.78 -8.39 7.24
N CYS A 247 -5.46 -8.63 7.28
CA CYS A 247 -4.65 -9.02 8.45
C CYS A 247 -4.87 -8.23 9.76
N CYS A 248 -5.42 -7.02 9.65
CA CYS A 248 -5.07 -5.92 10.52
C CYS A 248 -6.30 -5.25 11.17
N ARG A 249 -7.44 -5.96 11.18
CA ARG A 249 -8.62 -5.64 11.98
C ARG A 249 -8.47 -6.27 13.38
N PRO A 250 -8.74 -5.55 14.49
CA PRO A 250 -8.83 -6.15 15.81
C PRO A 250 -9.86 -7.31 15.84
N LYS A 251 -9.54 -8.42 16.49
CA LYS A 251 -10.47 -9.56 16.62
C LYS A 251 -11.77 -9.16 17.35
N THR A 252 -11.63 -8.31 18.35
CA THR A 252 -12.70 -7.74 19.18
C THR A 252 -12.51 -6.23 19.20
N PRO A 253 -12.96 -5.50 18.16
CA PRO A 253 -12.79 -4.06 18.12
C PRO A 253 -13.63 -3.41 19.23
N LYS A 254 -13.00 -2.50 19.97
CA LYS A 254 -13.65 -1.60 20.95
C LYS A 254 -14.40 -0.48 20.25
N LEU A 255 -13.94 -0.09 19.06
CA LEU A 255 -14.70 0.79 18.20
C LEU A 255 -15.91 0.03 17.68
N ASP A 256 -17.12 0.59 17.84
CA ASP A 256 -18.39 0.01 17.38
C ASP A 256 -18.49 0.06 15.84
N ALA A 257 -17.64 -0.72 15.18
CA ALA A 257 -17.41 -0.72 13.76
C ALA A 257 -18.37 -1.70 13.06
N THR A 258 -19.23 -1.17 12.18
CA THR A 258 -20.05 -1.97 11.27
C THR A 258 -19.26 -2.43 10.05
N TYR A 259 -18.20 -1.70 9.70
CA TYR A 259 -17.25 -2.07 8.65
C TYR A 259 -15.84 -1.60 9.02
N TRP A 260 -14.85 -2.46 8.77
CA TRP A 260 -13.43 -2.11 8.95
C TRP A 260 -12.60 -2.72 7.82
N ALA A 261 -12.16 -1.87 6.90
CA ALA A 261 -11.17 -2.20 5.88
C ALA A 261 -9.76 -1.99 6.43
N ALA A 262 -8.86 -2.95 6.25
CA ALA A 262 -7.48 -2.81 6.70
C ALA A 262 -6.48 -3.48 5.76
N LYS A 263 -5.32 -2.84 5.57
CA LYS A 263 -4.16 -3.44 4.90
C LYS A 263 -2.87 -2.98 5.56
N ALA A 264 -1.98 -3.91 5.86
CA ALA A 264 -0.59 -3.60 6.22
C ALA A 264 0.37 -3.78 5.05
N GLY A 265 1.56 -3.24 5.18
CA GLY A 265 2.71 -3.59 4.34
C GLY A 265 3.99 -3.55 5.15
N SER A 266 4.81 -4.57 4.98
CA SER A 266 6.09 -4.77 5.64
C SER A 266 7.20 -4.81 4.58
N GLY A 267 8.43 -4.56 5.00
CA GLY A 267 9.64 -4.65 4.20
C GLY A 267 10.86 -4.32 5.06
N TRP A 268 12.02 -4.19 4.43
CA TRP A 268 13.29 -3.96 5.14
C TRP A 268 13.27 -2.65 5.96
N GLY A 269 13.13 -2.76 7.28
CA GLY A 269 13.04 -1.58 8.16
C GLY A 269 11.73 -0.79 8.04
N ILE A 270 10.69 -1.37 7.43
CA ILE A 270 9.46 -0.68 7.04
C ILE A 270 8.22 -1.41 7.57
N LEU A 271 7.30 -0.66 8.16
CA LEU A 271 5.94 -1.12 8.46
C LEU A 271 4.94 -0.01 8.18
N THR A 272 3.89 -0.36 7.46
CA THR A 272 2.81 0.53 7.06
C THR A 272 1.48 -0.12 7.39
N LEU A 273 0.52 0.67 7.85
CA LEU A 273 -0.85 0.21 8.06
C LEU A 273 -1.81 1.29 7.58
N THR A 274 -2.83 0.89 6.84
CA THR A 274 -3.89 1.78 6.40
C THR A 274 -5.25 1.13 6.62
N GLY A 275 -6.29 1.96 6.77
CA GLY A 275 -7.64 1.45 6.90
C GLY A 275 -8.71 2.52 6.93
N TYR A 276 -9.95 2.04 6.90
CA TYR A 276 -11.17 2.83 6.91
C TYR A 276 -12.24 2.10 7.73
N VAL A 277 -12.96 2.86 8.55
CA VAL A 277 -13.93 2.35 9.52
C VAL A 277 -15.25 3.10 9.39
N GLU A 278 -16.35 2.35 9.34
CA GLU A 278 -17.71 2.85 9.50
C GLU A 278 -18.25 2.38 10.85
N THR A 279 -18.88 3.26 11.60
CA THR A 279 -19.44 2.94 12.93
C THR A 279 -20.97 2.83 12.90
N GLY A 280 -21.55 2.21 13.94
CA GLY A 280 -22.99 2.03 14.08
C GLY A 280 -23.80 3.34 14.13
N ASP A 281 -23.17 4.44 14.56
CA ASP A 281 -23.72 5.80 14.56
C ASP A 281 -23.51 6.56 13.22
N GLY A 282 -23.05 5.87 12.17
CA GLY A 282 -22.90 6.40 10.81
C GLY A 282 -21.64 7.23 10.56
N ARG A 283 -20.72 7.30 11.53
CA ARG A 283 -19.48 8.07 11.41
C ARG A 283 -18.43 7.28 10.64
N ARG A 284 -17.49 8.01 10.03
CA ARG A 284 -16.48 7.45 9.12
C ARG A 284 -15.10 7.92 9.50
N PHE A 285 -14.17 6.99 9.60
CA PHE A 285 -12.78 7.26 9.93
C PHE A 285 -11.86 6.63 8.91
N ALA A 286 -10.73 7.26 8.63
CA ALA A 286 -9.62 6.60 7.94
C ALA A 286 -8.32 6.88 8.70
N TYR A 287 -7.33 6.01 8.49
CA TYR A 287 -6.00 6.17 9.07
C TYR A 287 -4.91 5.66 8.15
N THR A 288 -3.71 6.21 8.33
CA THR A 288 -2.47 5.68 7.77
C THR A 288 -1.34 5.87 8.78
N TYR A 289 -0.65 4.78 9.07
CA TYR A 289 0.59 4.69 9.82
C TYR A 289 1.71 4.33 8.84
N LEU A 290 2.79 5.11 8.83
CA LEU A 290 3.97 4.88 8.00
C LEU A 290 5.20 4.89 8.90
N ASN A 291 5.94 3.78 8.89
CA ASN A 291 7.20 3.62 9.60
C ASN A 291 8.28 3.16 8.64
N ASP A 292 9.40 3.87 8.63
CA ASP A 292 10.62 3.55 7.89
C ASP A 292 11.87 3.79 8.73
N GLY A 293 12.99 3.20 8.32
CA GLY A 293 14.27 3.30 9.05
C GLY A 293 14.23 2.66 10.44
N SER A 294 13.38 1.64 10.63
CA SER A 294 13.38 0.82 11.85
C SER A 294 14.69 0.05 11.98
N VAL A 295 15.16 -0.17 13.22
CA VAL A 295 16.30 -1.06 13.49
C VAL A 295 15.93 -2.53 13.34
N THR A 296 14.63 -2.85 13.38
CA THR A 296 14.11 -4.17 13.00
C THR A 296 14.02 -4.18 11.48
N THR A 297 14.83 -5.01 10.84
CA THR A 297 14.96 -5.00 9.38
C THR A 297 14.11 -6.06 8.69
N ASP A 298 14.08 -7.31 9.15
CA ASP A 298 13.33 -8.37 8.48
C ASP A 298 11.81 -8.14 8.49
N ALA A 299 11.15 -8.46 7.37
CA ALA A 299 9.72 -8.21 7.20
C ALA A 299 8.88 -9.01 8.21
N GLU A 300 9.22 -10.27 8.44
CA GLU A 300 8.56 -11.16 9.40
C GLU A 300 8.67 -10.63 10.84
N GLU A 301 9.81 -10.03 11.19
CA GLU A 301 10.02 -9.41 12.49
C GLU A 301 9.25 -8.08 12.62
N MET A 302 9.23 -7.27 11.56
CA MET A 302 8.38 -6.07 11.50
C MET A 302 6.90 -6.42 11.67
N GLU A 303 6.44 -7.53 11.08
CA GLU A 303 5.04 -7.97 11.16
C GLU A 303 4.57 -8.32 12.57
N LYS A 304 5.48 -8.71 13.47
CA LYS A 304 5.15 -8.92 14.90
C LYS A 304 4.61 -7.64 15.56
N GLN A 305 4.97 -6.46 15.03
CA GLN A 305 4.50 -5.17 15.53
C GLN A 305 3.07 -4.82 15.06
N ILE A 306 2.52 -5.51 14.04
CA ILE A 306 1.20 -5.19 13.48
C ILE A 306 0.13 -5.15 14.56
N ARG A 307 0.04 -6.18 15.41
CA ARG A 307 -1.03 -6.26 16.42
C ARG A 307 -0.92 -5.13 17.46
N PRO A 308 0.25 -4.89 18.11
CA PRO A 308 0.42 -3.74 18.99
C PRO A 308 0.07 -2.39 18.33
N VAL A 309 0.52 -2.18 17.09
CA VAL A 309 0.25 -0.92 16.35
C VAL A 309 -1.23 -0.79 16.01
N VAL A 310 -1.91 -1.85 15.59
CA VAL A 310 -3.36 -1.85 15.33
C VAL A 310 -4.16 -1.48 16.59
N LEU A 311 -3.79 -2.01 17.76
CA LEU A 311 -4.44 -1.65 19.02
C LEU A 311 -4.20 -0.18 19.38
N TRP A 312 -2.99 0.34 19.12
CA TRP A 312 -2.67 1.76 19.29
C TRP A 312 -3.47 2.64 18.31
N ILE A 313 -3.63 2.23 17.05
CA ILE A 313 -4.47 2.91 16.06
C ILE A 313 -5.92 2.94 16.53
N GLU A 314 -6.46 1.82 17.00
CA GLU A 314 -7.84 1.77 17.51
C GLU A 314 -8.04 2.75 18.68
N GLN A 315 -7.09 2.84 19.61
CA GLN A 315 -7.17 3.79 20.72
C GLN A 315 -7.13 5.25 20.25
N ASN A 316 -6.36 5.55 19.20
CA ASN A 316 -6.39 6.85 18.54
C ASN A 316 -7.77 7.13 17.91
N LEU A 317 -8.35 6.16 17.19
CA LEU A 317 -9.68 6.31 16.59
C LEU A 317 -10.78 6.50 17.65
N LEU A 318 -10.68 5.81 18.79
CA LEU A 318 -11.56 6.03 19.95
C LEU A 318 -11.42 7.44 20.51
N THR A 319 -10.18 7.96 20.61
CA THR A 319 -9.91 9.32 21.04
C THR A 319 -10.52 10.34 20.07
N LEU A 320 -10.33 10.14 18.76
CA LEU A 320 -11.04 10.92 17.74
C LEU A 320 -12.53 10.83 17.98
N ARG A 321 -13.12 9.65 18.12
CA ARG A 321 -14.57 9.47 18.29
C ARG A 321 -15.12 10.22 19.51
N ALA A 322 -14.40 10.22 20.63
CA ALA A 322 -14.83 10.83 21.89
C ALA A 322 -14.90 12.37 21.87
N GLN A 323 -14.15 13.03 20.99
CA GLN A 323 -14.13 14.49 20.89
C GLN A 323 -15.50 15.03 20.42
N ARG A 324 -16.37 15.50 21.32
CA ARG A 324 -17.62 16.16 20.92
C ARG A 324 -17.35 17.64 20.57
N GLY A 325 -17.79 18.08 19.40
CA GLY A 325 -18.31 19.44 19.20
C GLY A 325 -17.38 20.66 19.30
N ARG A 326 -16.09 20.58 18.98
CA ARG A 326 -15.31 21.80 18.67
C ARG A 326 -14.94 21.81 17.18
N PRO A 327 -15.51 22.73 16.38
CA PRO A 327 -14.99 23.00 15.04
C PRO A 327 -13.50 23.38 15.15
N LEU A 328 -12.70 23.01 14.15
CA LEU A 328 -11.36 23.57 14.01
C LEU A 328 -11.47 25.10 13.85
N PRO A 329 -10.59 25.89 14.49
CA PRO A 329 -10.53 27.33 14.26
C PRO A 329 -10.18 27.69 12.81
#